data_AF-A0A4S8MT29-F1
#
_entry.id   AF-A0A4S8MT29-F1
#
_cell.length_a   1.000
_cell.length_b   1.000
_cell.length_c   1.000
_cell.angle_alpha   90.00
_cell.angle_beta   90.00
_cell.angle_gamma   90.00
#
_symmetry.space_group_name_H-M   'P 1'
#
loop_
_entity.id
_entity.type
_entity.pdbx_description
1 polymer ?
#
loop_
_entity_poly.entity_id
_entity_poly.type
_entity_poly.pdbx_seq_one_letter_code
_entity_poly.pdbx_strand_id
1 'polypeptide(L)'
;MTSSELYHTKQQFILGAYQSVINLALPDPSSSDYIPTLLYQARSHIALHNPKAAIDIIPEDNANVALKAVVALARYIDAAGSSETDNLLEEMRDLSVEIEGDDAESTESDKAYVRVLAGTAFACAGEVEEALETLGADTEDLEAVAVIVQIYLSINRPDLAKKEYERSKRWAEDDLLLQLIESNIGLITGKDGYSNTNSFYTEQLGNPSLTSPHILTARGVTRILRNEIPEAKSDLEESLQQQKNDAETLAAYVVATGLGPAKKDESEESWTRLLNEHSTHPLVVEVSGKADLFDEAASKFVVPPVATVA
;
A
#
# COMPACT_ATOMS: atom_id res chain seq x y z
N MET A 1 10.45 11.48 -23.50
CA MET A 1 10.83 12.14 -22.23
C MET A 1 9.52 12.45 -21.51
N THR A 2 9.36 11.95 -20.28
CA THR A 2 8.20 12.24 -19.43
C THR A 2 8.06 13.75 -19.27
N SER A 3 6.85 14.30 -19.44
CA SER A 3 6.64 15.72 -19.19
C SER A 3 6.85 16.05 -17.71
N SER A 4 7.14 17.32 -17.41
CA SER A 4 7.28 17.77 -16.02
C SER A 4 6.01 17.54 -15.21
N GLU A 5 4.84 17.69 -15.84
CA GLU A 5 3.53 17.52 -15.20
C GLU A 5 3.27 16.06 -14.84
N LEU A 6 3.55 15.13 -15.76
CA LEU A 6 3.43 13.70 -15.49
C LEU A 6 4.45 13.24 -14.44
N TYR A 7 5.67 13.79 -14.45
CA TYR A 7 6.66 13.52 -13.42
C TYR A 7 6.15 13.93 -12.02
N HIS A 8 5.59 15.12 -11.87
CA HIS A 8 5.00 15.56 -10.60
C HIS A 8 3.79 14.72 -10.18
N THR A 9 2.94 14.30 -11.13
CA THR A 9 1.82 13.41 -10.88
C THR A 9 2.30 12.07 -10.29
N LYS A 10 3.34 11.48 -10.89
CA LYS A 10 3.97 10.25 -10.39
C LYS A 10 4.54 10.44 -8.98
N GLN A 11 5.26 11.53 -8.74
CA GLN A 11 5.80 11.82 -7.41
C GLN A 11 4.69 11.90 -6.35
N GLN A 12 3.60 12.63 -6.63
CA GLN A 12 2.49 12.73 -5.70
C GLN A 12 1.84 11.37 -5.43
N PHE A 13 1.67 10.54 -6.47
CA PHE A 13 1.15 9.18 -6.32
C PHE A 13 2.05 8.28 -5.46
N ILE A 14 3.35 8.25 -5.75
CA ILE A 14 4.37 7.47 -5.00
C ILE A 14 4.36 7.88 -3.53
N LEU A 15 4.18 9.17 -3.24
CA LEU A 15 4.17 9.75 -1.92
C LEU A 15 2.80 9.69 -1.21
N GLY A 16 1.81 9.00 -1.78
CA GLY A 16 0.50 8.83 -1.16
C GLY A 16 -0.37 10.09 -1.12
N ALA A 17 -0.04 11.12 -1.88
CA ALA A 17 -0.85 12.34 -2.03
C ALA A 17 -2.02 12.12 -3.01
N TYR A 18 -2.77 11.03 -2.82
CA TYR A 18 -3.80 10.54 -3.75
C TYR A 18 -4.89 11.57 -4.03
N GLN A 19 -5.35 12.30 -3.00
CA GLN A 19 -6.35 13.35 -3.19
C GLN A 19 -5.84 14.49 -4.08
N SER A 20 -4.56 14.83 -3.98
CA SER A 20 -3.94 15.84 -4.84
C SER A 20 -3.91 15.36 -6.30
N VAL A 21 -3.56 14.09 -6.53
CA VAL A 21 -3.55 13.47 -7.86
C VAL A 21 -4.95 13.47 -8.49
N ILE A 22 -5.97 13.07 -7.72
CA ILE A 22 -7.38 13.09 -8.17
C ILE A 22 -7.83 14.49 -8.58
N ASN A 23 -7.37 15.52 -7.87
CA ASN A 23 -7.77 16.90 -8.11
C ASN A 23 -7.03 17.56 -9.31
N LEU A 24 -6.05 16.89 -9.92
CA LEU A 24 -5.34 17.41 -11.09
C LEU A 24 -6.29 17.52 -12.29
N ALA A 25 -6.12 18.57 -13.09
CA ALA A 25 -6.80 18.67 -14.36
C ALA A 25 -6.23 17.64 -15.33
N LEU A 26 -7.11 16.89 -16.00
CA LEU A 26 -6.68 16.01 -17.08
C LEU A 26 -6.09 16.83 -18.23
N PRO A 27 -4.98 16.39 -18.83
CA PRO A 27 -4.48 16.95 -20.08
C PRO A 27 -5.51 16.86 -21.21
N ASP A 28 -5.24 17.52 -22.34
CA ASP A 28 -6.04 17.31 -23.55
C ASP A 28 -6.02 15.82 -23.95
N PRO A 29 -7.15 15.21 -24.34
CA PRO A 29 -7.21 13.79 -24.74
C PRO A 29 -6.25 13.40 -25.89
N SER A 30 -5.78 14.35 -26.69
CA SER A 30 -4.78 14.11 -27.74
C SER A 30 -3.34 14.09 -27.22
N SER A 31 -3.11 14.48 -25.97
CA SER A 31 -1.80 14.47 -25.32
C SER A 31 -1.35 13.05 -24.97
N SER A 32 -0.06 12.78 -25.12
CA SER A 32 0.55 11.53 -24.66
C SER A 32 0.45 11.33 -23.14
N ASP A 33 0.23 12.41 -22.39
CA ASP A 33 0.15 12.38 -20.92
C ASP A 33 -1.27 12.11 -20.42
N TYR A 34 -2.28 12.14 -21.29
CA TYR A 34 -3.67 11.95 -20.89
C TYR A 34 -3.90 10.59 -20.22
N ILE A 35 -3.50 9.50 -20.89
CA ILE A 35 -3.70 8.13 -20.38
C ILE A 35 -2.90 7.90 -19.09
N PRO A 36 -1.59 8.21 -19.01
CA PRO A 36 -0.84 8.07 -17.76
C PRO A 36 -1.45 8.86 -16.59
N THR A 37 -1.85 10.11 -16.80
CA THR A 37 -2.46 10.92 -15.72
C THR A 37 -3.80 10.32 -15.29
N LEU A 38 -4.64 9.90 -16.23
CA LEU A 38 -5.92 9.23 -15.94
C LEU A 38 -5.72 7.93 -15.16
N LEU A 39 -4.69 7.13 -15.49
CA LEU A 39 -4.33 5.92 -14.75
C LEU A 39 -3.95 6.21 -13.30
N TYR A 40 -3.12 7.21 -13.03
CA TYR A 40 -2.78 7.57 -11.65
C TYR A 40 -3.97 8.14 -10.87
N GLN A 41 -4.90 8.84 -11.53
CA GLN A 41 -6.15 9.25 -10.90
C GLN A 41 -7.03 8.05 -10.53
N ALA A 42 -7.22 7.10 -11.44
CA ALA A 42 -7.98 5.88 -11.17
C ALA A 42 -7.35 5.06 -10.04
N ARG A 43 -6.03 4.85 -10.07
CA ARG A 43 -5.29 4.17 -8.99
C ARG A 43 -5.38 4.91 -7.65
N SER A 44 -5.38 6.24 -7.67
CA SER A 44 -5.58 7.06 -6.47
C SER A 44 -6.98 6.89 -5.88
N HIS A 45 -8.02 6.77 -6.72
CA HIS A 45 -9.37 6.43 -6.26
C HIS A 45 -9.44 5.03 -5.63
N ILE A 46 -8.78 4.03 -6.24
CA ILE A 46 -8.67 2.68 -5.67
C ILE A 46 -7.97 2.73 -4.30
N ALA A 47 -6.84 3.45 -4.19
CA ALA A 47 -6.08 3.59 -2.95
C ALA A 47 -6.86 4.29 -1.83
N LEU A 48 -7.80 5.18 -2.16
CA LEU A 48 -8.71 5.82 -1.19
C LEU A 48 -10.00 5.02 -0.94
N HIS A 49 -10.00 3.72 -1.23
CA HIS A 49 -11.15 2.82 -1.06
C HIS A 49 -12.43 3.28 -1.78
N ASN A 50 -12.28 3.91 -2.96
CA ASN A 50 -13.39 4.32 -3.81
C ASN A 50 -13.26 3.74 -5.23
N PRO A 51 -13.33 2.40 -5.38
CA PRO A 51 -13.17 1.75 -6.68
C PRO A 51 -14.24 2.16 -7.70
N LYS A 52 -15.45 2.49 -7.25
CA LYS A 52 -16.54 2.94 -8.15
C LYS A 52 -16.18 4.24 -8.85
N ALA A 53 -15.65 5.22 -8.11
CA ALA A 53 -15.17 6.46 -8.74
C ALA A 53 -13.99 6.21 -9.69
N ALA A 54 -13.14 5.23 -9.41
CA ALA A 54 -12.07 4.85 -10.34
C ALA A 54 -12.62 4.33 -11.68
N ILE A 55 -13.74 3.60 -11.65
CA ILE A 55 -14.41 3.10 -12.86
C ILE A 55 -15.11 4.25 -13.59
N ASP A 56 -15.82 5.12 -12.86
CA ASP A 56 -16.65 6.19 -13.44
C ASP A 56 -15.84 7.25 -14.22
N ILE A 57 -14.57 7.46 -13.90
CA ILE A 57 -13.72 8.41 -14.63
C ILE A 57 -13.17 7.85 -15.95
N ILE A 58 -13.27 6.53 -16.17
CA ILE A 58 -12.79 5.89 -17.38
C ILE A 58 -13.92 5.82 -18.42
N PRO A 59 -13.71 6.32 -19.66
CA PRO A 59 -14.73 6.22 -20.71
C PRO A 59 -15.13 4.76 -21.02
N GLU A 60 -16.42 4.46 -21.15
CA GLU A 60 -16.90 3.09 -21.40
C GLU A 60 -16.34 2.47 -22.70
N ASP A 61 -16.22 3.27 -23.77
CA ASP A 61 -15.73 2.84 -25.08
C ASP A 61 -14.20 2.89 -25.22
N ASN A 62 -13.44 2.75 -24.13
CA ASN A 62 -11.98 2.80 -24.18
C ASN A 62 -11.38 1.51 -24.78
N ALA A 63 -10.49 1.67 -25.75
CA ALA A 63 -9.77 0.55 -26.37
C ALA A 63 -8.41 0.26 -25.71
N ASN A 64 -7.87 1.19 -24.93
CA ASN A 64 -6.54 1.08 -24.35
C ASN A 64 -6.48 0.00 -23.27
N VAL A 65 -5.57 -0.96 -23.42
CA VAL A 65 -5.44 -2.12 -22.53
C VAL A 65 -5.10 -1.75 -21.07
N ALA A 66 -4.33 -0.69 -20.84
CA ALA A 66 -4.00 -0.25 -19.49
C ALA A 66 -5.23 0.34 -18.77
N LEU A 67 -6.09 1.05 -19.50
CA LEU A 67 -7.37 1.54 -18.95
C LEU A 67 -8.33 0.39 -18.64
N LYS A 68 -8.39 -0.65 -19.48
CA LYS A 68 -9.14 -1.88 -19.17
C LYS A 68 -8.61 -2.55 -17.90
N ALA A 69 -7.28 -2.67 -17.78
CA ALA A 69 -6.64 -3.28 -16.62
C ALA A 69 -6.91 -2.52 -15.31
N VAL A 70 -6.93 -1.18 -15.32
CA VAL A 70 -7.24 -0.41 -14.09
C VAL A 70 -8.70 -0.55 -13.69
N VAL A 71 -9.62 -0.67 -14.66
CA VAL A 71 -11.04 -0.95 -14.40
C VAL A 71 -11.21 -2.36 -13.82
N ALA A 72 -10.52 -3.36 -14.38
CA ALA A 72 -10.52 -4.72 -13.85
C ALA A 72 -10.00 -4.76 -12.41
N LEU A 73 -8.90 -4.04 -12.11
CA LEU A 73 -8.37 -3.92 -10.76
C LEU A 73 -9.37 -3.26 -9.81
N ALA A 74 -10.02 -2.16 -10.24
CA ALA A 74 -11.02 -1.48 -9.43
C ALA A 74 -12.21 -2.40 -9.10
N ARG A 75 -12.71 -3.17 -10.09
CA ARG A 75 -13.77 -4.17 -9.89
C ARG A 75 -13.34 -5.27 -8.94
N TYR A 76 -12.12 -5.78 -9.08
CA TYR A 76 -11.57 -6.81 -8.20
C TYR A 76 -11.54 -6.34 -6.74
N ILE A 77 -11.09 -5.10 -6.51
CA ILE A 77 -11.05 -4.51 -5.16
C ILE A 77 -12.46 -4.26 -4.60
N ASP A 78 -13.43 -3.80 -5.40
CA ASP A 78 -14.84 -3.63 -4.96
C ASP A 78 -15.50 -4.98 -4.63
N ALA A 79 -15.11 -6.04 -5.35
CA ALA A 79 -15.63 -7.40 -5.21
C ALA A 79 -14.87 -8.26 -4.19
N ALA A 80 -13.91 -7.69 -3.44
CA ALA A 80 -13.06 -8.45 -2.53
C ALA A 80 -13.87 -9.29 -1.53
N GLY A 81 -13.63 -10.61 -1.52
CA GLY A 81 -14.35 -11.58 -0.66
C GLY A 81 -15.70 -12.07 -1.21
N SER A 82 -16.05 -11.73 -2.46
CA SER A 82 -17.22 -12.27 -3.17
C SER A 82 -16.85 -13.45 -4.07
N SER A 83 -17.84 -14.16 -4.63
CA SER A 83 -17.63 -15.21 -5.63
C SER A 83 -17.22 -14.70 -7.01
N GLU A 84 -17.22 -13.38 -7.22
CA GLU A 84 -16.87 -12.76 -8.51
C GLU A 84 -15.36 -12.53 -8.66
N THR A 85 -14.59 -12.64 -7.57
CA THR A 85 -13.14 -12.42 -7.55
C THR A 85 -12.41 -13.30 -8.55
N ASP A 86 -12.76 -14.58 -8.63
CA ASP A 86 -12.07 -15.54 -9.49
C ASP A 86 -12.24 -15.18 -10.97
N ASN A 87 -13.44 -14.78 -11.37
CA ASN A 87 -13.71 -14.34 -12.75
C ASN A 87 -12.94 -13.06 -13.12
N LEU A 88 -12.76 -12.14 -12.16
CA LEU A 88 -12.02 -10.89 -12.36
C LEU A 88 -10.51 -11.13 -12.44
N LEU A 89 -10.00 -12.13 -11.72
CA LEU A 89 -8.60 -12.58 -11.86
C LEU A 89 -8.37 -13.23 -13.23
N GLU A 90 -9.32 -14.05 -13.73
CA GLU A 90 -9.26 -14.57 -15.09
C GLU A 90 -9.26 -13.45 -16.15
N GLU A 91 -10.10 -12.41 -15.98
CA GLU A 91 -10.07 -11.23 -16.87
C GLU A 91 -8.68 -10.55 -16.88
N MET A 92 -8.01 -10.49 -15.73
CA MET A 92 -6.65 -9.96 -15.65
C MET A 92 -5.60 -10.88 -16.28
N ARG A 93 -5.74 -12.20 -16.17
CA ARG A 93 -4.90 -13.18 -16.88
C ARG A 93 -5.02 -13.02 -18.39
N ASP A 94 -6.25 -12.88 -18.89
CA ASP A 94 -6.51 -12.66 -20.31
C ASP A 94 -5.82 -11.37 -20.80
N LEU A 95 -5.91 -10.27 -20.04
CA LEU A 95 -5.21 -9.02 -20.35
C LEU A 95 -3.68 -9.18 -20.32
N SER A 96 -3.14 -9.93 -19.36
CA SER A 96 -1.71 -10.25 -19.28
C SER A 96 -1.24 -11.08 -20.48
N VAL A 97 -2.06 -11.99 -21.01
CA VAL A 97 -1.73 -12.73 -22.23
C VAL A 97 -1.86 -11.84 -23.48
N GLU A 98 -2.86 -10.97 -23.54
CA GLU A 98 -3.09 -10.05 -24.67
C GLU A 98 -1.86 -9.16 -24.94
N ILE A 99 -1.23 -8.63 -23.89
CA ILE A 99 -0.07 -7.74 -24.03
C ILE A 99 1.22 -8.43 -24.51
N GLU A 100 1.32 -9.76 -24.36
CA GLU A 100 2.48 -10.54 -24.83
C GLU A 100 2.33 -11.01 -26.30
N GLY A 101 1.14 -10.84 -26.89
CA GLY A 101 0.88 -11.18 -28.29
C GLY A 101 1.55 -10.21 -29.28
N ASP A 102 2.05 -10.75 -30.40
CA ASP A 102 2.68 -9.98 -31.49
C ASP A 102 1.73 -8.98 -32.17
N ASP A 103 0.41 -9.19 -32.05
CA ASP A 103 -0.65 -8.37 -32.66
C ASP A 103 -1.19 -7.26 -31.72
N ALA A 104 -0.61 -7.08 -30.53
CA ALA A 104 -1.08 -6.06 -29.59
C ALA A 104 -0.77 -4.65 -30.11
N GLU A 105 -1.80 -3.87 -30.47
CA GLU A 105 -1.72 -2.43 -30.80
C GLU A 105 -1.39 -1.55 -29.56
N SER A 106 -0.60 -2.06 -28.63
CA SER A 106 -0.33 -1.46 -27.32
C SER A 106 1.12 -1.00 -27.22
N THR A 107 1.34 0.18 -26.65
CA THR A 107 2.70 0.69 -26.43
C THR A 107 3.39 -0.08 -25.30
N GLU A 108 4.72 -0.12 -25.28
CA GLU A 108 5.46 -0.77 -24.18
C GLU A 108 5.12 -0.18 -22.80
N SER A 109 4.78 1.12 -22.72
CA SER A 109 4.26 1.73 -21.50
C SER A 109 2.90 1.18 -21.08
N ASP A 110 1.99 0.94 -22.03
CA ASP A 110 0.68 0.34 -21.71
C ASP A 110 0.86 -1.08 -21.17
N LYS A 111 1.74 -1.87 -21.79
CA LYS A 111 2.08 -3.22 -21.34
C LYS A 111 2.66 -3.21 -19.92
N ALA A 112 3.57 -2.28 -19.62
CA ALA A 112 4.13 -2.11 -18.29
C ALA A 112 3.04 -1.82 -17.24
N TYR A 113 2.11 -0.91 -17.54
CA TYR A 113 0.98 -0.64 -16.66
C TYR A 113 0.09 -1.86 -16.43
N VAL A 114 -0.23 -2.62 -17.49
CA VAL A 114 -1.01 -3.87 -17.35
C VAL A 114 -0.30 -4.86 -16.43
N ARG A 115 1.02 -5.08 -16.61
CA ARG A 115 1.80 -5.98 -15.74
C ARG A 115 1.74 -5.56 -14.27
N VAL A 116 1.90 -4.27 -13.98
CA VAL A 116 1.83 -3.73 -12.61
C VAL A 116 0.44 -3.90 -12.01
N LEU A 117 -0.62 -3.60 -12.77
CA LEU A 117 -2.01 -3.67 -12.31
C LEU A 117 -2.45 -5.12 -12.08
N ALA A 118 -2.17 -6.03 -13.02
CA ALA A 118 -2.47 -7.45 -12.89
C ALA A 118 -1.64 -8.10 -11.77
N GLY A 119 -0.34 -7.84 -11.73
CA GLY A 119 0.54 -8.32 -10.66
C GLY A 119 0.11 -7.85 -9.27
N THR A 120 -0.45 -6.64 -9.15
CA THR A 120 -1.05 -6.15 -7.90
C THR A 120 -2.27 -6.98 -7.49
N ALA A 121 -3.18 -7.29 -8.43
CA ALA A 121 -4.35 -8.10 -8.12
C ALA A 121 -3.98 -9.53 -7.72
N PHE A 122 -3.09 -10.19 -8.47
CA PHE A 122 -2.60 -11.54 -8.14
C PHE A 122 -1.92 -11.56 -6.76
N ALA A 123 -1.12 -10.53 -6.44
CA ALA A 123 -0.51 -10.40 -5.12
C ALA A 123 -1.57 -10.25 -4.01
N CYS A 124 -2.60 -9.42 -4.23
CA CYS A 124 -3.72 -9.27 -3.30
C CYS A 124 -4.54 -10.57 -3.14
N ALA A 125 -4.64 -11.39 -4.18
CA ALA A 125 -5.28 -12.71 -4.15
C ALA A 125 -4.44 -13.78 -3.43
N GLY A 126 -3.17 -13.49 -3.14
CA GLY A 126 -2.22 -14.46 -2.59
C GLY A 126 -1.60 -15.38 -3.65
N GLU A 127 -1.83 -15.12 -4.94
CA GLU A 127 -1.26 -15.84 -6.08
C GLU A 127 0.17 -15.35 -6.35
N VAL A 128 1.06 -15.58 -5.39
CA VAL A 128 2.43 -15.02 -5.36
C VAL A 128 3.25 -15.39 -6.60
N GLU A 129 3.20 -16.64 -7.05
CA GLU A 129 3.99 -17.11 -8.19
C GLU A 129 3.55 -16.41 -9.49
N GLU A 130 2.24 -16.33 -9.72
CA GLU A 130 1.65 -15.71 -10.90
C GLU A 130 1.85 -14.19 -10.91
N ALA A 131 1.78 -13.54 -9.74
CA ALA A 131 2.13 -12.13 -9.60
C ALA A 131 3.57 -11.86 -10.03
N LEU A 132 4.53 -12.66 -9.54
CA LEU A 132 5.95 -12.49 -9.86
C LEU A 132 6.27 -12.80 -11.33
N GLU A 133 5.62 -13.80 -11.91
CA GLU A 133 5.73 -14.12 -13.34
C GLU A 133 5.22 -12.97 -14.20
N THR A 134 4.03 -12.45 -13.87
CA THR A 134 3.38 -11.33 -14.59
C THR A 134 4.20 -10.04 -14.53
N LEU A 135 4.79 -9.72 -13.37
CA LEU A 135 5.62 -8.53 -13.18
C LEU A 135 6.96 -8.61 -13.93
N GLY A 136 7.38 -9.83 -14.30
CA GLY A 136 8.61 -10.10 -15.03
C GLY A 136 9.84 -10.11 -14.14
N ALA A 137 10.49 -11.28 -14.04
CA ALA A 137 11.81 -11.38 -13.43
C ALA A 137 12.81 -10.50 -14.20
N ASP A 138 13.65 -9.77 -13.47
CA ASP A 138 14.68 -8.90 -14.04
C ASP A 138 14.17 -7.67 -14.81
N THR A 139 12.92 -7.26 -14.59
CA THR A 139 12.33 -6.04 -15.18
C THR A 139 13.13 -4.75 -14.85
N GLU A 140 13.16 -3.83 -15.81
CA GLU A 140 13.66 -2.44 -15.67
C GLU A 140 12.50 -1.43 -15.51
N ASP A 141 11.33 -1.89 -15.05
CA ASP A 141 10.21 -1.04 -14.63
C ASP A 141 10.19 -0.91 -13.09
N LEU A 142 10.41 0.29 -12.57
CA LEU A 142 10.44 0.54 -11.12
C LEU A 142 9.10 0.29 -10.44
N GLU A 143 7.98 0.49 -11.12
CA GLU A 143 6.68 0.20 -10.51
C GLU A 143 6.48 -1.30 -10.33
N ALA A 144 6.90 -2.11 -11.32
CA ALA A 144 6.91 -3.56 -11.18
C ALA A 144 7.88 -4.01 -10.08
N VAL A 145 9.09 -3.43 -10.02
CA VAL A 145 10.06 -3.69 -8.93
C VAL A 145 9.46 -3.38 -7.56
N ALA A 146 8.71 -2.27 -7.42
CA ALA A 146 8.08 -1.90 -6.15
C ALA A 146 7.08 -2.98 -5.68
N VAL A 147 6.26 -3.50 -6.60
CA VAL A 147 5.31 -4.59 -6.30
C VAL A 147 6.06 -5.89 -5.98
N ILE A 148 7.08 -6.25 -6.76
CA ILE A 148 7.93 -7.44 -6.49
C ILE A 148 8.54 -7.38 -5.09
N VAL A 149 9.12 -6.23 -4.71
CA VAL A 149 9.69 -6.05 -3.38
C VAL A 149 8.62 -6.21 -2.30
N GLN A 150 7.44 -5.62 -2.49
CA GLN A 150 6.35 -5.74 -1.53
C GLN A 150 5.90 -7.20 -1.37
N ILE A 151 5.79 -7.95 -2.47
CA ILE A 151 5.51 -9.39 -2.45
C ILE A 151 6.56 -10.12 -1.63
N TYR A 152 7.86 -9.92 -1.90
CA TYR A 152 8.93 -10.56 -1.15
C TYR A 152 8.91 -10.23 0.35
N LEU A 153 8.61 -8.98 0.71
CA LEU A 153 8.46 -8.59 2.12
C LEU A 153 7.26 -9.29 2.77
N SER A 154 6.13 -9.40 2.07
CA SER A 154 4.92 -10.05 2.59
C SER A 154 5.10 -11.54 2.89
N ILE A 155 5.96 -12.23 2.14
CA ILE A 155 6.28 -13.65 2.35
C ILE A 155 7.52 -13.87 3.23
N ASN A 156 7.93 -12.86 4.00
CA ASN A 156 9.07 -12.89 4.91
C ASN A 156 10.41 -13.24 4.22
N ARG A 157 10.62 -12.72 3.00
CA ARG A 157 11.87 -12.87 2.21
C ARG A 157 12.56 -11.52 1.95
N PRO A 158 12.98 -10.79 3.01
CA PRO A 158 13.69 -9.52 2.84
C PRO A 158 15.05 -9.67 2.13
N ASP A 159 15.61 -10.88 2.08
CA ASP A 159 16.81 -11.19 1.30
C ASP A 159 16.58 -11.06 -0.21
N LEU A 160 15.42 -11.52 -0.71
CA LEU A 160 15.04 -11.36 -2.12
C LEU A 160 14.69 -9.91 -2.45
N ALA A 161 13.93 -9.25 -1.57
CA ALA A 161 13.64 -7.82 -1.70
C ALA A 161 14.92 -6.98 -1.82
N LYS A 162 15.92 -7.25 -0.97
CA LYS A 162 17.21 -6.56 -1.03
C LYS A 162 17.97 -6.86 -2.32
N LYS A 163 17.96 -8.11 -2.80
CA LYS A 163 18.59 -8.48 -4.08
C LYS A 163 17.98 -7.68 -5.24
N GLU A 164 16.65 -7.55 -5.26
CA GLU A 164 15.91 -6.79 -6.27
C GLU A 164 16.24 -5.30 -6.23
N TYR A 165 16.26 -4.71 -5.03
CA TYR A 165 16.67 -3.32 -4.81
C TYR A 165 18.11 -3.06 -5.30
N GLU A 166 19.08 -3.90 -4.94
CA GLU A 166 20.49 -3.72 -5.34
C GLU A 166 20.69 -3.88 -6.87
N ARG A 167 19.84 -4.67 -7.54
CA ARG A 167 19.83 -4.75 -9.01
C ARG A 167 19.32 -3.44 -9.59
N SER A 168 18.18 -2.97 -9.10
CA SER A 168 17.49 -1.78 -9.59
C SER A 168 18.28 -0.49 -9.37
N LYS A 169 19.01 -0.42 -8.24
CA LYS A 169 19.91 0.69 -7.92
C LYS A 169 20.95 0.98 -9.01
N ARG A 170 21.35 -0.01 -9.80
CA ARG A 170 22.36 0.18 -10.86
C ARG A 170 21.90 1.09 -11.99
N TRP A 171 20.59 1.27 -12.17
CA TRP A 171 20.01 2.07 -13.26
C TRP A 171 19.02 3.14 -12.79
N ALA A 172 18.57 3.09 -11.53
CA ALA A 172 17.58 4.01 -10.95
C ALA A 172 18.03 4.69 -9.63
N GLU A 173 19.33 4.83 -9.39
CA GLU A 173 19.89 5.28 -8.09
C GLU A 173 19.25 6.55 -7.51
N ASP A 174 18.92 7.53 -8.37
CA ASP A 174 18.36 8.82 -7.98
C ASP A 174 16.81 8.86 -8.02
N ASP A 175 16.14 7.74 -8.30
CA ASP A 175 14.68 7.71 -8.42
C ASP A 175 13.98 7.69 -7.06
N LEU A 176 12.95 8.51 -6.91
CA LEU A 176 12.16 8.64 -5.70
C LEU A 176 11.49 7.30 -5.30
N LEU A 177 10.99 6.53 -6.27
CA LEU A 177 10.36 5.25 -5.99
C LEU A 177 11.39 4.24 -5.47
N LEU A 178 12.62 4.29 -5.97
CA LEU A 178 13.70 3.45 -5.44
C LEU A 178 14.05 3.82 -3.99
N GLN A 179 14.04 5.11 -3.64
CA GLN A 179 14.21 5.55 -2.25
C GLN A 179 13.08 5.05 -1.34
N LEU A 180 11.82 5.08 -1.81
CA LEU A 180 10.69 4.50 -1.09
C LEU A 180 10.85 2.98 -0.90
N ILE A 181 11.28 2.26 -1.94
CA ILE A 181 11.60 0.82 -1.88
C ILE A 181 12.63 0.54 -0.79
N GLU A 182 13.73 1.32 -0.73
CA GLU A 182 14.73 1.19 0.33
C GLU A 182 14.13 1.42 1.72
N SER A 183 13.29 2.45 1.85
CA SER A 183 12.59 2.79 3.09
C SER A 183 11.72 1.64 3.60
N ASN A 184 10.95 0.99 2.70
CA ASN A 184 10.09 -0.17 3.02
C ASN A 184 10.90 -1.39 3.46
N ILE A 185 12.01 -1.69 2.79
CA ILE A 185 12.95 -2.74 3.22
C ILE A 185 13.52 -2.39 4.61
N GLY A 186 13.86 -1.12 4.84
CA GLY A 186 14.36 -0.62 6.12
C GLY A 186 13.37 -0.81 7.27
N LEU A 187 12.08 -0.54 7.03
CA LEU A 187 11.00 -0.74 8.01
C LEU A 187 10.89 -2.20 8.46
N ILE A 188 10.90 -3.14 7.52
CA ILE A 188 10.75 -4.57 7.84
C ILE A 188 12.00 -5.15 8.51
N THR A 189 13.18 -4.68 8.12
CA THR A 189 14.46 -5.26 8.59
C THR A 189 15.03 -4.61 9.84
N GLY A 190 14.55 -3.42 10.23
CA GLY A 190 15.16 -2.64 11.31
C GLY A 190 16.56 -2.12 11.01
N LYS A 191 16.94 -2.08 9.73
CA LYS A 191 18.26 -1.65 9.26
C LYS A 191 18.59 -0.25 9.81
N ASP A 192 19.81 -0.09 10.32
CA ASP A 192 20.36 1.17 10.84
C ASP A 192 19.45 1.85 11.89
N GLY A 193 18.70 1.06 12.68
CA GLY A 193 17.76 1.60 13.67
C GLY A 193 16.70 2.50 13.05
N TYR A 194 16.25 2.18 11.83
CA TYR A 194 15.26 2.94 11.06
C TYR A 194 15.70 4.37 10.69
N SER A 195 16.99 4.70 10.81
CA SER A 195 17.48 6.07 10.58
C SER A 195 17.24 6.57 9.16
N ASN A 196 17.54 5.74 8.15
CA ASN A 196 17.35 6.11 6.74
C ASN A 196 15.87 6.29 6.42
N THR A 197 15.03 5.33 6.82
CA THR A 197 13.57 5.39 6.70
C THR A 197 12.99 6.67 7.33
N ASN A 198 13.39 6.99 8.57
CA ASN A 198 12.91 8.19 9.25
C ASN A 198 13.36 9.48 8.54
N SER A 199 14.59 9.49 8.02
CA SER A 199 15.13 10.64 7.28
C SER A 199 14.37 10.85 5.97
N PHE A 200 14.10 9.78 5.23
CA PHE A 200 13.31 9.81 4.01
C PHE A 200 11.93 10.45 4.26
N TYR A 201 11.13 9.92 5.19
CA TYR A 201 9.80 10.49 5.46
C TYR A 201 9.84 11.91 6.04
N THR A 202 10.88 12.24 6.83
CA THR A 202 11.08 13.60 7.34
C THR A 202 11.36 14.60 6.22
N GLU A 203 12.19 14.21 5.25
CA GLU A 203 12.49 15.02 4.07
C GLU A 203 11.23 15.26 3.24
N GLN A 204 10.45 14.21 2.96
CA GLN A 204 9.23 14.35 2.16
C GLN A 204 8.18 15.24 2.84
N LEU A 205 8.02 15.17 4.17
CA LEU A 205 7.14 16.09 4.93
C LEU A 205 7.66 17.52 4.98
N GLY A 206 8.95 17.74 4.74
CA GLY A 206 9.54 19.06 4.61
C GLY A 206 9.14 19.79 3.33
N ASN A 207 8.55 19.09 2.34
CA ASN A 207 8.12 19.68 1.08
C ASN A 207 6.79 20.45 1.24
N PRO A 208 6.78 21.80 1.14
CA PRO A 208 5.57 22.59 1.36
C PRO A 208 4.51 22.42 0.25
N SER A 209 4.86 21.81 -0.88
CA SER A 209 3.94 21.54 -1.99
C SER A 209 3.29 20.16 -1.91
N LEU A 210 3.61 19.38 -0.88
CA LEU A 210 3.11 18.04 -0.66
C LEU A 210 2.21 18.00 0.58
N THR A 211 1.00 17.49 0.42
CA THR A 211 0.14 17.11 1.55
C THR A 211 -0.22 15.65 1.38
N SER A 212 0.25 14.83 2.33
CA SER A 212 0.08 13.38 2.31
C SER A 212 -0.09 12.87 3.75
N PRO A 213 -1.32 12.53 4.18
CA PRO A 213 -1.54 11.87 5.47
C PRO A 213 -0.79 10.54 5.55
N HIS A 214 -0.64 9.84 4.41
CA HIS A 214 0.11 8.60 4.32
C HIS A 214 1.56 8.73 4.83
N ILE A 215 2.26 9.82 4.48
CA ILE A 215 3.65 10.00 4.94
C ILE A 215 3.71 10.31 6.44
N LEU A 216 2.76 11.08 6.96
CA LEU A 216 2.64 11.28 8.41
C LEU A 216 2.47 9.94 9.13
N THR A 217 1.61 9.07 8.61
CA THR A 217 1.39 7.73 9.13
C THR A 217 2.65 6.86 9.07
N ALA A 218 3.32 6.84 7.93
CA ALA A 218 4.55 6.07 7.75
C ALA A 218 5.69 6.56 8.67
N ARG A 219 5.85 7.88 8.85
CA ARG A 219 6.80 8.45 9.83
C ARG A 219 6.38 8.13 11.26
N GLY A 220 5.09 8.21 11.58
CA GLY A 220 4.52 7.82 12.87
C GLY A 220 4.87 6.37 13.22
N VAL A 221 4.64 5.43 12.31
CA VAL A 221 5.03 4.02 12.47
C VAL A 221 6.55 3.88 12.65
N THR A 222 7.34 4.59 11.86
CA THR A 222 8.80 4.59 11.99
C THR A 222 9.25 5.06 13.38
N ARG A 223 8.62 6.11 13.93
CA ARG A 223 8.88 6.65 15.26
C ARG A 223 8.44 5.71 16.37
N ILE A 224 7.32 4.99 16.22
CA ILE A 224 6.92 3.91 17.14
C ILE A 224 8.05 2.87 17.23
N LEU A 225 8.55 2.40 16.08
CA LEU A 225 9.63 1.40 16.01
C LEU A 225 10.95 1.90 16.62
N ARG A 226 11.17 3.22 16.63
CA ARG A 226 12.32 3.88 17.27
C ARG A 226 12.09 4.21 18.75
N ASN A 227 10.94 3.85 19.31
CA ASN A 227 10.51 4.18 20.68
C ASN A 227 10.39 5.70 20.93
N GLU A 228 10.11 6.47 19.88
CA GLU A 228 9.85 7.92 19.89
C GLU A 228 8.32 8.16 19.96
N ILE A 229 7.69 7.63 21.01
CA ILE A 229 6.22 7.51 21.10
C ILE A 229 5.48 8.87 21.11
N PRO A 230 5.92 9.90 21.85
CA PRO A 230 5.24 11.20 21.83
C PRO A 230 5.20 11.84 20.43
N GLU A 231 6.32 11.78 19.72
CA GLU A 231 6.48 12.31 18.36
C GLU A 231 5.69 11.48 17.34
N ALA A 232 5.63 10.15 17.52
CA ALA A 232 4.79 9.28 16.71
C ALA A 232 3.31 9.64 16.85
N LYS A 233 2.84 9.83 18.10
CA LYS A 233 1.45 10.18 18.40
C LYS A 233 1.06 11.50 17.71
N SER A 234 1.93 12.51 17.77
CA SER A 234 1.70 13.80 17.10
C SER A 234 1.51 13.66 15.59
N ASP A 235 2.34 12.85 14.91
CA ASP A 235 2.21 12.63 13.47
C ASP A 235 0.90 11.93 13.12
N LEU A 236 0.52 10.92 13.91
CA LEU A 236 -0.69 10.13 13.69
C LEU A 236 -1.97 10.94 13.97
N GLU A 237 -1.95 11.84 14.96
CA GLU A 237 -3.05 12.78 15.19
C GLU A 237 -3.22 13.77 14.04
N GLU A 238 -2.10 14.31 13.52
CA GLU A 238 -2.13 15.18 12.35
C GLU A 238 -2.67 14.43 11.12
N SER A 239 -2.22 13.18 10.92
CA SER A 239 -2.71 12.32 9.84
C SER A 239 -4.23 12.06 9.96
N LEU A 240 -4.73 11.70 11.15
CA LEU A 240 -6.17 11.52 11.40
C LEU A 240 -6.98 12.81 11.24
N GLN A 241 -6.38 13.98 11.46
CA GLN A 241 -7.05 15.26 11.17
C GLN A 241 -7.20 15.49 9.67
N GLN A 242 -6.20 15.10 8.87
CA GLN A 242 -6.23 15.19 7.42
C GLN A 242 -7.13 14.11 6.78
N GLN A 243 -7.10 12.88 7.31
CA GLN A 243 -7.87 11.73 6.83
C GLN A 243 -8.44 10.92 8.00
N LYS A 244 -9.70 11.22 8.36
CA LYS A 244 -10.32 10.73 9.61
C LYS A 244 -10.56 9.22 9.68
N ASN A 245 -10.80 8.58 8.54
CA ASN A 245 -11.22 7.19 8.44
C ASN A 245 -10.12 6.30 7.85
N ASP A 246 -8.85 6.68 8.04
CA ASP A 246 -7.72 5.88 7.60
C ASP A 246 -7.45 4.75 8.60
N ALA A 247 -7.68 3.51 8.17
CA ALA A 247 -7.54 2.32 9.00
C ALA A 247 -6.10 2.17 9.53
N GLU A 248 -5.11 2.49 8.69
CA GLU A 248 -3.70 2.22 8.95
C GLU A 248 -3.16 3.22 9.97
N THR A 249 -3.58 4.47 9.83
CA THR A 249 -3.31 5.53 10.81
C THR A 249 -3.96 5.24 12.15
N LEU A 250 -5.23 4.80 12.16
CA LEU A 250 -5.91 4.47 13.40
C LEU A 250 -5.26 3.27 14.10
N ALA A 251 -4.85 2.24 13.35
CA ALA A 251 -4.14 1.09 13.88
C ALA A 251 -2.78 1.47 14.49
N ALA A 252 -2.00 2.30 13.79
CA ALA A 252 -0.75 2.83 14.33
C ALA A 252 -0.99 3.71 15.58
N TYR A 253 -2.06 4.50 15.58
CA TYR A 253 -2.44 5.34 16.73
C TYR A 253 -2.78 4.50 17.97
N VAL A 254 -3.54 3.42 17.80
CA VAL A 254 -3.80 2.44 18.89
C VAL A 254 -2.48 1.97 19.50
N VAL A 255 -1.53 1.52 18.68
CA VAL A 255 -0.22 1.04 19.15
C VAL A 255 0.53 2.14 19.90
N ALA A 256 0.58 3.37 19.36
CA ALA A 256 1.23 4.50 20.02
C ALA A 256 0.59 4.82 21.38
N THR A 257 -0.75 4.82 21.47
CA THR A 257 -1.46 5.07 22.73
C THR A 257 -1.25 3.95 23.76
N GLY A 258 -1.14 2.69 23.32
CA GLY A 258 -0.89 1.56 24.22
C GLY A 258 0.54 1.47 24.74
N LEU A 259 1.53 1.95 23.98
CA LEU A 259 2.95 1.95 24.37
C LEU A 259 3.37 3.23 25.13
N GLY A 260 2.62 4.32 24.96
CA GLY A 260 2.92 5.61 25.58
C GLY A 260 2.54 5.68 27.06
N PRO A 261 2.91 6.76 27.75
CA PRO A 261 2.45 7.04 29.11
C PRO A 261 0.96 7.46 29.16
N ALA A 262 0.18 7.16 28.12
CA ALA A 262 -1.19 7.57 27.96
C ALA A 262 -2.09 6.99 29.06
N LYS A 263 -3.23 7.63 29.30
CA LYS A 263 -4.24 7.10 30.21
C LYS A 263 -4.81 5.83 29.59
N LYS A 264 -4.97 4.78 30.40
CA LYS A 264 -5.58 3.51 29.99
C LYS A 264 -6.87 3.73 29.18
N ASP A 265 -7.68 4.71 29.58
CA ASP A 265 -8.94 5.06 28.91
C ASP A 265 -8.77 5.45 27.43
N GLU A 266 -7.71 6.20 27.08
CA GLU A 266 -7.47 6.66 25.70
C GLU A 266 -7.09 5.50 24.77
N SER A 267 -6.28 4.56 25.28
CA SER A 267 -5.90 3.35 24.53
C SER A 267 -7.09 2.41 24.31
N GLU A 268 -7.98 2.28 25.29
CA GLU A 268 -9.19 1.45 25.17
C GLU A 268 -10.21 2.08 24.21
N GLU A 269 -10.34 3.41 24.23
CA GLU A 269 -11.20 4.15 23.30
C GLU A 269 -10.73 4.00 21.85
N SER A 270 -9.44 4.23 21.59
CA SER A 270 -8.86 4.09 20.25
C SER A 270 -8.97 2.64 19.73
N TRP A 271 -8.74 1.65 20.59
CA TRP A 271 -8.91 0.24 20.24
C TRP A 271 -10.36 -0.12 19.91
N THR A 272 -11.30 0.33 20.75
CA THR A 272 -12.75 0.12 20.51
C THR A 272 -13.18 0.75 19.20
N ARG A 273 -12.64 1.94 18.87
CA ARG A 273 -12.90 2.60 17.59
C ARG A 273 -12.40 1.75 16.42
N LEU A 274 -11.15 1.28 16.47
CA LEU A 274 -10.58 0.44 15.41
C LEU A 274 -11.37 -0.87 15.21
N LEU A 275 -11.76 -1.53 16.30
CA LEU A 275 -12.57 -2.75 16.27
C LEU A 275 -13.90 -2.54 15.53
N ASN A 276 -14.56 -1.41 15.79
CA ASN A 276 -15.88 -1.10 15.22
C ASN A 276 -15.80 -0.60 13.78
N GLU A 277 -14.82 0.25 13.45
CA GLU A 277 -14.68 0.87 12.13
C GLU A 277 -13.97 -0.05 11.12
N HIS A 278 -13.02 -0.88 11.57
CA HIS A 278 -12.14 -1.67 10.71
C HIS A 278 -11.92 -3.10 11.23
N SER A 279 -13.00 -3.84 11.44
CA SER A 279 -12.98 -5.21 11.99
C SER A 279 -12.13 -6.23 11.22
N THR A 280 -11.89 -6.00 9.93
CA THR A 280 -11.07 -6.87 9.06
C THR A 280 -9.60 -6.46 9.02
N HIS A 281 -9.21 -5.36 9.67
CA HIS A 281 -7.83 -4.91 9.68
C HIS A 281 -6.91 -5.98 10.32
N PRO A 282 -5.71 -6.25 9.78
CA PRO A 282 -4.84 -7.32 10.27
C PRO A 282 -4.57 -7.28 11.78
N LEU A 283 -4.32 -6.09 12.34
CA LEU A 283 -4.12 -5.92 13.79
C LEU A 283 -5.34 -6.39 14.60
N VAL A 284 -6.55 -6.13 14.14
CA VAL A 284 -7.79 -6.53 14.82
C VAL A 284 -7.95 -8.05 14.78
N VAL A 285 -7.78 -8.63 13.61
CA VAL A 285 -7.89 -10.08 13.39
C VAL A 285 -6.85 -10.82 14.22
N GLU A 286 -5.60 -10.38 14.19
CA GLU A 286 -4.51 -11.02 14.94
C GLU A 286 -4.72 -10.92 16.46
N VAL A 287 -5.00 -9.73 17.01
CA VAL A 287 -5.18 -9.57 18.45
C VAL A 287 -6.39 -10.35 18.95
N SER A 288 -7.51 -10.34 18.22
CA SER A 288 -8.70 -11.11 18.57
C SER A 288 -8.42 -12.61 18.57
N GLY A 289 -7.74 -13.11 17.52
CA GLY A 289 -7.35 -14.52 17.47
C GLY A 289 -6.35 -14.91 18.57
N LYS A 290 -5.46 -14.00 18.99
CA LYS A 290 -4.56 -14.23 20.13
C LYS A 290 -5.31 -14.26 21.47
N ALA A 291 -6.36 -13.46 21.62
CA ALA A 291 -7.23 -13.50 22.79
C ALA A 291 -7.95 -14.86 22.90
N ASP A 292 -8.51 -15.36 21.80
CA ASP A 292 -9.15 -16.68 21.75
C ASP A 292 -8.15 -17.81 22.10
N LEU A 293 -6.94 -17.75 21.55
CA LEU A 293 -5.86 -18.71 21.87
C LEU A 293 -5.44 -18.65 23.34
N PHE A 294 -5.45 -17.46 23.95
CA PHE A 294 -5.15 -17.31 25.37
C PHE A 294 -6.23 -17.97 26.23
N ASP A 295 -7.50 -17.75 25.93
CA ASP A 295 -8.62 -18.36 26.66
C ASP A 295 -8.62 -19.88 26.51
N GLU A 296 -8.35 -20.39 25.30
CA GLU A 296 -8.18 -21.82 25.05
C GLU A 296 -7.03 -22.39 25.90
N ALA A 297 -5.88 -21.72 25.93
CA ALA A 297 -4.74 -22.14 26.74
C ALA A 297 -5.05 -22.09 28.24
N ALA A 298 -5.67 -21.02 28.72
CA ALA A 298 -6.04 -20.82 30.12
C ALA A 298 -7.00 -21.92 30.60
N SER A 299 -7.94 -22.36 29.76
CA SER A 299 -8.88 -23.44 30.08
C SER A 299 -8.20 -24.79 30.40
N LYS A 300 -6.95 -24.99 29.94
CA LYS A 300 -6.15 -26.19 30.20
C LYS A 300 -5.50 -26.18 31.58
N PHE A 301 -5.51 -25.04 32.28
CA PHE A 301 -4.93 -24.90 33.62
C PHE A 301 -6.04 -24.86 34.67
N VAL A 302 -6.01 -25.81 35.60
CA VAL A 302 -6.88 -25.78 36.78
C VAL A 302 -6.27 -24.82 37.80
N VAL A 303 -6.99 -23.74 38.13
CA VAL A 303 -6.57 -22.80 39.17
C VAL A 303 -6.51 -23.54 40.52
N PRO A 304 -5.35 -23.65 41.18
CA PRO A 304 -5.26 -24.31 42.47
C PRO A 304 -6.13 -23.58 43.50
N PRO A 305 -6.72 -24.30 44.48
CA PRO A 305 -7.44 -23.65 45.57
C PRO A 305 -6.51 -22.66 46.28
N VAL A 306 -7.02 -21.47 46.58
CA VAL A 306 -6.31 -20.46 47.38
C VAL A 306 -5.93 -21.08 48.71
N ALA A 307 -4.63 -21.01 49.07
CA ALA A 307 -4.15 -21.53 50.34
C ALA A 307 -4.91 -20.87 51.50
N THR A 308 -5.75 -21.64 52.17
CA THR A 308 -6.44 -21.21 53.40
C THR A 308 -5.50 -21.46 54.57
N VAL A 309 -5.11 -20.40 55.27
CA VAL A 309 -4.35 -20.51 56.52
C VAL A 309 -5.31 -21.05 57.58
N ALA A 310 -5.04 -22.27 58.04
CA ALA A 310 -5.74 -22.89 59.18
C ALA A 310 -5.12 -22.43 60.52
#